data_AF-A0A3M1ZYY1-F1
#
_entry.id   AF-A0A3M1ZYY1-F1
#
_cell.length_a   1.000
_cell.length_b   1.000
_cell.length_c   1.000
_cell.angle_alpha   90.00
_cell.angle_beta   90.00
_cell.angle_gamma   90.00
#
_symmetry.space_group_name_H-M   'P 1'
#
loop_
_entity.id
_entity.type
_entity.pdbx_description
1 polymer ?
#
loop_
_entity_poly.entity_id
_entity_poly.type
_entity_poly.pdbx_seq_one_letter_code
_entity_poly.pdbx_strand_id
1 'polypeptide(L)'
;MPKRKILSGLEAVYDDEGVVFYCDGEPVEDMEFAWEDLFDEELRAEAAEELAEYVEAEDLEDVDNPVQVILAQLARLLKTPAARKAYEAFQEDEEEEDEGEEDEDFDEDEE
;
A
#
# COMPACT_ATOMS: atom_id res chain seq x y z
N MET A 1 8.98 -2.34 15.19
CA MET A 1 8.08 -2.45 14.03
C MET A 1 7.06 -3.55 14.27
N PRO A 2 5.74 -3.26 14.17
CA PRO A 2 4.70 -4.27 14.13
C PRO A 2 4.96 -5.36 13.08
N LYS A 3 4.49 -6.58 13.35
CA LYS A 3 4.54 -7.72 12.43
C LYS A 3 3.16 -8.28 12.20
N ARG A 4 2.88 -8.75 10.98
CA ARG A 4 1.62 -9.41 10.63
C ARG A 4 1.88 -10.64 9.76
N LYS A 5 1.34 -11.79 10.19
CA LYS A 5 1.35 -13.01 9.37
C LYS A 5 0.35 -12.86 8.21
N ILE A 6 0.80 -13.13 6.99
CA ILE A 6 0.00 -13.10 5.76
C ILE A 6 -0.43 -14.52 5.41
N LEU A 7 0.56 -15.40 5.22
CA LEU A 7 0.42 -16.84 5.01
C LEU A 7 1.42 -17.58 5.92
N SER A 8 1.43 -18.91 5.87
CA SER A 8 2.62 -19.65 6.34
C SER A 8 3.80 -19.32 5.41
N GLY A 9 5.01 -19.27 5.95
CA GLY A 9 6.18 -18.69 5.27
C GLY A 9 6.18 -17.15 5.17
N LEU A 10 5.05 -16.49 4.87
CA LEU A 10 5.01 -15.05 4.55
C LEU A 10 4.54 -14.15 5.71
N GLU A 11 5.37 -13.18 6.09
CA GLU A 11 5.07 -12.13 7.07
C GLU A 11 5.36 -10.72 6.53
N ALA A 12 4.58 -9.74 6.99
CA ALA A 12 4.79 -8.32 6.71
C ALA A 12 5.26 -7.60 7.98
N VAL A 13 6.33 -6.84 7.87
CA VAL A 13 6.86 -5.95 8.90
C VAL A 13 6.68 -4.52 8.42
N TYR A 14 6.12 -3.65 9.26
CA TYR A 14 5.77 -2.31 8.83
C TYR A 14 5.90 -1.29 9.95
N ASP A 15 6.08 -0.04 9.56
CA ASP A 15 6.07 1.15 10.41
C ASP A 15 5.40 2.31 9.66
N ASP A 16 5.69 3.56 10.05
CA ASP A 16 5.13 4.74 9.40
C ASP A 16 5.82 5.12 8.09
N GLU A 17 6.96 4.52 7.75
CA GLU A 17 7.66 4.76 6.47
C GLU A 17 7.16 3.80 5.39
N GLY A 18 6.95 2.51 5.72
CA GLY A 18 6.48 1.56 4.73
C GLY A 18 6.27 0.14 5.22
N VAL A 19 6.31 -0.80 4.27
CA VAL A 19 6.09 -2.22 4.48
C VAL A 19 7.20 -3.03 3.80
N VAL A 20 7.78 -3.97 4.56
CA VAL A 20 8.75 -4.95 4.09
C VAL A 20 8.21 -6.36 4.31
N PHE A 21 8.32 -7.21 3.30
CA PHE A 21 7.88 -8.60 3.37
C PHE A 21 9.05 -9.54 3.67
N TYR A 22 8.76 -10.59 4.43
CA TYR A 22 9.71 -11.65 4.74
C TYR A 22 9.10 -13.00 4.40
N CYS A 23 9.87 -13.85 3.72
CA CYS A 23 9.55 -15.25 3.49
C CYS A 23 10.51 -16.10 4.35
N ASP A 24 9.98 -16.95 5.21
CA ASP A 24 10.75 -17.86 6.08
C ASP A 24 11.81 -17.18 6.96
N GLY A 25 11.53 -15.92 7.30
CA GLY A 25 12.40 -15.08 8.13
C GLY A 25 13.49 -14.34 7.35
N GLU A 26 13.56 -14.50 6.02
CA GLU A 26 14.43 -13.73 5.14
C GLU A 26 13.64 -12.62 4.45
N PRO A 27 14.18 -11.39 4.34
CA PRO A 27 13.50 -10.31 3.64
C PRO A 27 13.39 -10.65 2.16
N VAL A 28 12.22 -10.41 1.57
CA VAL A 28 12.03 -10.55 0.13
C VAL A 28 12.72 -9.37 -0.54
N GLU A 29 13.82 -9.65 -1.25
CA GLU A 29 14.58 -8.63 -1.98
C GLU A 29 13.66 -7.95 -3.02
N ASP A 30 13.85 -6.64 -3.22
CA ASP A 30 13.07 -5.79 -4.12
C ASP A 30 11.57 -5.60 -3.77
N MET A 31 11.12 -6.06 -2.60
CA MET A 31 9.74 -5.92 -2.10
C MET A 31 9.63 -4.98 -0.89
N GLU A 32 10.24 -3.79 -1.01
CA GLU A 32 10.04 -2.67 -0.09
C GLU A 32 9.03 -1.70 -0.70
N PHE A 33 7.89 -1.52 -0.02
CA PHE A 33 6.80 -0.68 -0.50
C PHE A 33 6.58 0.50 0.43
N ALA A 34 6.39 1.68 -0.17
CA ALA A 34 5.76 2.77 0.54
C ALA A 34 4.27 2.46 0.74
N TRP A 35 3.63 3.13 1.70
CA TRP A 35 2.20 2.94 1.92
C TRP A 35 1.36 3.38 0.72
N GLU A 36 1.82 4.39 -0.02
CA GLU A 36 1.18 4.91 -1.24
C GLU A 36 1.05 3.84 -2.32
N ASP A 37 2.09 3.04 -2.55
CA ASP A 37 2.10 1.95 -3.52
C ASP A 37 1.01 0.92 -3.20
N LEU A 38 0.77 0.66 -1.91
CA LEU A 38 -0.25 -0.30 -1.47
C LEU A 38 -1.67 0.28 -1.49
N PHE A 39 -1.84 1.59 -1.57
CA PHE A 39 -3.17 2.21 -1.79
C PHE A 39 -3.63 2.04 -3.23
N ASP A 40 -2.70 2.04 -4.18
CA ASP A 40 -2.98 1.70 -5.57
C ASP A 40 -3.44 0.23 -5.69
N GLU A 41 -4.60 0.02 -6.30
CA GLU A 41 -5.18 -1.32 -6.39
C GLU A 41 -4.45 -2.23 -7.39
N GLU A 42 -3.86 -1.66 -8.43
CA GLU A 42 -3.09 -2.37 -9.47
C GLU A 42 -1.75 -2.81 -8.88
N LEU A 43 -0.98 -1.88 -8.29
CA LEU A 43 0.29 -2.20 -7.65
C LEU A 43 0.13 -3.20 -6.50
N ARG A 44 -0.93 -3.05 -5.69
CA ARG A 44 -1.23 -4.02 -4.62
C ARG A 44 -1.57 -5.41 -5.16
N ALA A 45 -2.23 -5.50 -6.33
CA ALA A 45 -2.52 -6.77 -6.97
C ALA A 45 -1.24 -7.41 -7.52
N GLU A 46 -0.39 -6.64 -8.20
CA GLU A 46 0.92 -7.10 -8.68
C GLU A 46 1.81 -7.58 -7.52
N ALA A 47 1.89 -6.82 -6.43
CA ALA A 47 2.60 -7.24 -5.23
C ALA A 47 2.07 -8.57 -4.66
N ALA A 48 0.75 -8.79 -4.70
CA ALA A 48 0.18 -10.05 -4.24
C ALA A 48 0.51 -11.24 -5.16
N GLU A 49 0.61 -11.01 -6.48
CA GLU A 49 1.02 -12.02 -7.46
C GLU A 49 2.49 -12.39 -7.25
N GLU A 50 3.38 -11.40 -7.20
CA GLU A 50 4.81 -11.61 -7.00
C GLU A 50 5.10 -12.29 -5.66
N LEU A 51 4.51 -11.82 -4.55
CA LEU A 51 4.69 -12.44 -3.23
C LEU A 51 4.24 -13.90 -3.21
N ALA A 52 3.24 -14.28 -4.00
CA ALA A 52 2.82 -15.68 -4.09
C ALA A 52 3.88 -16.58 -4.75
N GLU A 53 4.75 -16.02 -5.60
CA GLU A 53 5.85 -16.76 -6.23
C GLU A 53 7.00 -17.06 -5.27
N TYR A 54 7.17 -16.24 -4.22
CA TYR A 54 8.20 -16.44 -3.20
C TYR A 54 7.81 -17.50 -2.15
N VAL A 55 6.52 -17.73 -1.94
CA VAL A 55 6.04 -18.69 -0.92
C VAL A 55 6.25 -20.12 -1.40
N GLU A 56 6.88 -20.95 -0.57
CA GLU A 56 7.11 -22.35 -0.91
C GLU A 56 5.80 -23.12 -1.08
N ALA A 57 5.80 -24.11 -1.98
CA ALA A 57 4.61 -24.90 -2.27
C ALA A 57 4.04 -25.63 -1.03
N GLU A 58 4.89 -25.98 -0.07
CA GLU A 58 4.47 -26.60 1.20
C GLU A 58 3.63 -25.66 2.08
N ASP A 59 3.92 -24.36 2.06
CA ASP A 59 3.13 -23.35 2.76
C ASP A 59 1.79 -23.02 2.07
N LEU A 60 1.62 -23.46 0.82
CA LEU A 60 0.44 -23.26 0.00
C LEU A 60 -0.46 -24.49 -0.13
N GLU A 61 -0.10 -25.64 0.46
CA GLU A 61 -0.81 -26.92 0.27
C GLU A 61 -2.32 -26.84 0.57
N ASP A 62 -2.71 -26.01 1.55
CA ASP A 62 -4.10 -25.81 1.97
C ASP A 62 -4.73 -24.51 1.43
N VAL A 63 -4.08 -23.84 0.45
CA VAL A 63 -4.48 -22.53 -0.05
C VAL A 63 -4.92 -22.62 -1.52
N ASP A 64 -6.23 -22.62 -1.76
CA ASP A 64 -6.81 -22.72 -3.12
C ASP A 64 -6.39 -21.57 -4.06
N ASN A 65 -6.23 -20.35 -3.53
CA ASN A 65 -5.83 -19.17 -4.28
C ASN A 65 -4.92 -18.27 -3.43
N PRO A 66 -3.59 -18.48 -3.47
CA PRO A 66 -2.65 -17.74 -2.62
C PRO A 66 -2.67 -16.25 -2.88
N VAL A 67 -2.71 -15.83 -4.14
CA VAL A 67 -2.77 -14.42 -4.55
C VAL A 67 -3.95 -13.71 -3.90
N GLN A 68 -5.15 -14.29 -3.97
CA GLN A 68 -6.32 -13.65 -3.35
C GLN A 68 -6.25 -13.58 -1.83
N VAL A 69 -5.64 -14.58 -1.18
CA VAL A 69 -5.43 -14.53 0.26
C VAL A 69 -4.43 -13.43 0.63
N ILE A 70 -3.32 -13.32 -0.10
CA ILE A 70 -2.31 -12.27 0.09
C ILE A 70 -2.94 -10.90 -0.13
N LEU A 71 -3.63 -10.68 -1.25
CA LEU A 71 -4.32 -9.44 -1.59
C LEU A 71 -5.30 -9.01 -0.48
N ALA A 72 -6.09 -9.96 0.05
CA ALA A 72 -7.01 -9.69 1.14
C ALA A 72 -6.29 -9.30 2.45
N GLN A 73 -5.08 -9.81 2.70
CA GLN A 73 -4.28 -9.41 3.86
C GLN A 73 -3.58 -8.06 3.64
N LEU A 74 -3.11 -7.75 2.44
CA LEU A 74 -2.60 -6.42 2.08
C LEU A 74 -3.69 -5.37 2.30
N ALA A 75 -4.92 -5.61 1.81
CA ALA A 75 -6.06 -4.74 2.07
C ALA A 75 -6.41 -4.57 3.57
N ARG A 76 -6.01 -5.53 4.43
CA ARG A 76 -6.15 -5.42 5.89
C ARG A 76 -4.99 -4.67 6.54
N LEU A 77 -3.81 -4.61 5.92
CA LEU A 77 -2.69 -3.76 6.38
C LEU A 77 -3.05 -2.29 6.23
N LEU A 78 -3.76 -1.93 5.15
CA LEU A 78 -4.24 -0.55 4.92
C LEU A 78 -5.22 -0.04 5.99
N LYS A 79 -5.78 -0.93 6.82
CA LYS A 79 -6.67 -0.56 7.92
C LYS A 79 -5.93 -0.25 9.23
N THR A 80 -4.60 -0.39 9.23
CA THR A 80 -3.77 -0.12 10.41
C THR A 80 -3.58 1.37 10.64
N PRO A 81 -3.25 1.80 11.88
CA PRO A 81 -2.97 3.21 12.15
C PRO A 81 -1.78 3.78 11.36
N ALA A 82 -0.76 2.96 11.08
CA ALA A 82 0.40 3.35 10.29
C ALA A 82 0.00 3.74 8.86
N ALA A 83 -0.74 2.85 8.18
CA ALA A 83 -1.27 3.13 6.85
C ALA A 83 -2.16 4.39 6.84
N ARG A 84 -3.08 4.54 7.81
CA ARG A 84 -3.96 5.72 7.86
C ARG A 84 -3.19 7.02 8.00
N LYS A 85 -2.17 7.04 8.87
CA LYS A 85 -1.30 8.21 9.05
C LYS A 85 -0.56 8.54 7.74
N ALA A 86 -0.04 7.53 7.03
CA ALA A 86 0.63 7.73 5.76
C ALA A 86 -0.33 8.24 4.67
N TYR A 87 -1.56 7.74 4.62
CA TYR A 87 -2.59 8.22 3.71
C TYR A 87 -2.97 9.69 3.96
N GLU A 88 -3.17 10.06 5.22
CA GLU A 88 -3.48 11.45 5.61
C GLU A 88 -2.32 12.39 5.24
N ALA A 89 -1.07 11.99 5.50
CA ALA A 89 0.10 12.76 5.13
C ALA A 89 0.25 12.92 3.59
N PHE A 90 -0.09 11.89 2.82
CA PHE A 90 -0.09 11.94 1.36
C PHE A 90 -1.15 12.91 0.82
N GLN A 91 -2.36 12.91 1.41
CA GLN A 91 -3.44 13.83 0.99
C GLN A 91 -3.16 15.29 1.36
N GLU A 92 -2.55 15.55 2.52
CA GLU A 92 -2.20 16.92 2.93
C GLU A 92 -1.15 17.56 2.00
N ASP A 93 -0.24 16.76 1.41
CA ASP A 93 0.76 17.24 0.44
C ASP A 93 0.14 17.56 -0.95
N GLU A 94 -0.94 16.86 -1.34
CA GLU A 94 -1.66 17.14 -2.60
C GLU A 94 -2.56 18.39 -2.53
N GLU A 95 -3.04 18.77 -1.35
CA GLU A 95 -3.94 19.92 -1.17
C GLU A 95 -3.22 21.29 -1.05
N GLU A 96 -1.88 21.35 -0.87
CA GLU A 96 -1.12 22.62 -0.81
C GLU A 96 -0.83 23.26 -2.20
N GLU A 97 -1.19 22.63 -3.33
CA GLU A 97 -0.98 23.17 -4.68
C GLU A 97 -2.18 23.92 -5.30
N ASP A 98 -3.30 24.13 -4.59
CA ASP A 98 -4.46 24.90 -5.09
C ASP A 98 -4.76 26.16 -4.27
N GLU A 99 -3.82 27.11 -4.25
CA GLU A 99 -4.12 28.54 -4.04
C GLU A 99 -4.17 29.27 -5.39
N GLY A 100 -5.00 28.79 -6.31
CA GLY A 100 -5.22 29.36 -7.64
C GLY A 100 -6.44 30.28 -7.73
N GLU A 101 -6.22 31.56 -7.42
CA GLU A 101 -6.93 32.77 -7.91
C GLU A 101 -8.49 32.74 -8.00
N GLU A 102 -9.17 33.25 -6.96
CA GLU A 102 -10.52 33.81 -7.11
C GLU A 102 -10.53 35.29 -6.69
N ASP A 103 -10.75 36.18 -7.67
CA ASP A 103 -11.48 37.46 -7.60
C ASP A 103 -11.40 38.05 -9.03
N GLU A 104 -12.35 37.75 -9.96
CA GLU A 104 -13.65 38.43 -10.12
C GLU A 104 -13.52 39.96 -9.94
N ASP A 105 -13.76 40.88 -10.87
CA ASP A 105 -14.54 40.94 -12.10
C ASP A 105 -13.96 42.04 -13.01
N PHE A 106 -13.92 41.79 -14.32
CA PHE A 106 -13.63 42.80 -15.34
C PHE A 106 -14.94 43.43 -15.83
N ASP A 107 -15.35 44.53 -15.20
CA ASP A 107 -16.45 45.38 -15.70
C ASP A 107 -15.96 46.17 -16.93
N GLU A 108 -16.23 45.65 -18.14
CA GLU A 108 -16.16 46.43 -19.38
C GLU A 108 -17.58 46.88 -19.75
N ASP A 109 -18.00 48.04 -19.22
CA ASP A 109 -19.20 48.73 -19.70
C ASP A 109 -18.80 49.63 -20.90
N GLU A 110 -19.33 49.24 -22.06
CA GLU A 110 -19.11 49.81 -23.40
C GLU A 110 -19.90 51.13 -23.54
N GLU A 111 -19.22 52.27 -23.78
CA GLU A 111 -19.84 53.53 -24.28
C GLU A 111 -19.53 53.77 -25.77
#